data_AF-A0A8H6XCP5-F1
#
_entry.id   AF-A0A8H6XCP5-F1
#
_cell.length_a   1.000
_cell.length_b   1.000
_cell.length_c   1.000
_cell.angle_alpha   90.00
_cell.angle_beta   90.00
_cell.angle_gamma   90.00
#
_symmetry.space_group_name_H-M   'P 1'
#
loop_
_entity.id
_entity.type
_entity.pdbx_description
1 polymer ?
#
loop_
_entity_poly.entity_id
_entity_poly.type
_entity_poly.pdbx_seq_one_letter_code
_entity_poly.pdbx_strand_id
1 'polypeptide(L)'
;MLLKFTSQDLFETALVDVATGQPAFRLSTTVIAGPSSGLVRRETEIRDGAGSLVGTIGWVGRVPQTITLLDESVGGLVDLFASNTIQFIPKEISIPTRFDTEYLWTATPDSLYLLDYDSDTRMAQLHMHAPALKATHAPIPGRGAAYLELSPHPLGLAPPVEILVSLLMLDILRRGRFGLPPYSFAPPSRLKQAWARLRPRRNTV
;
A
#
# COMPACT_ATOMS: atom_id res chain seq x y z
N MET A 1 -14.74 -6.94 2.86
CA MET A 1 -13.83 -7.02 4.02
C MET A 1 -13.46 -5.60 4.44
N LEU A 2 -13.51 -5.31 5.74
CA LEU A 2 -13.07 -4.02 6.27
C LEU A 2 -11.78 -4.23 7.07
N LEU A 3 -10.68 -3.69 6.58
CA LEU A 3 -9.35 -3.83 7.16
C LEU A 3 -8.96 -2.58 7.92
N LYS A 4 -8.59 -2.72 9.18
CA LYS A 4 -8.06 -1.62 10.01
C LYS A 4 -6.54 -1.62 9.95
N PHE A 5 -5.96 -0.45 9.69
CA PHE A 5 -4.52 -0.26 9.84
C PHE A 5 -4.16 -0.11 11.33
N THR A 6 -3.15 -0.85 11.77
CA THR A 6 -2.67 -0.84 13.16
C THR A 6 -1.70 0.29 13.46
N SER A 7 -1.14 0.91 12.41
CA SER A 7 -0.19 2.03 12.47
C SER A 7 -0.58 3.13 11.49
N GLN A 8 -0.14 4.36 11.75
CA GLN A 8 -0.25 5.48 10.81
C GLN A 8 0.80 5.42 9.69
N ASP A 9 1.92 4.72 9.92
CA ASP A 9 2.89 4.43 8.87
C ASP A 9 2.39 3.25 8.04
N LEU A 10 1.85 3.53 6.84
CA LEU A 10 1.22 2.50 6.02
C LEU A 10 2.22 1.44 5.51
N PHE A 11 3.52 1.70 5.57
CA PHE A 11 4.55 0.72 5.17
C PHE A 11 5.12 -0.06 6.37
N GLU A 12 4.72 0.31 7.59
CA GLU A 12 5.06 -0.39 8.84
C GLU A 12 3.77 -0.61 9.65
N THR A 13 2.90 -1.48 9.14
CA THR A 13 1.55 -1.69 9.67
C THR A 13 1.06 -3.11 9.41
N ALA A 14 0.23 -3.63 10.30
CA ALA A 14 -0.66 -4.75 10.00
C ALA A 14 -2.05 -4.23 9.60
N LEU A 15 -2.66 -4.90 8.63
CA LEU A 15 -4.07 -4.72 8.26
C LEU A 15 -4.85 -5.86 8.91
N VAL A 16 -5.70 -5.51 9.87
CA VAL A 16 -6.50 -6.47 10.66
C VAL A 16 -7.93 -6.41 10.18
N ASP A 17 -8.52 -7.55 9.84
CA ASP A 17 -9.94 -7.63 9.52
C ASP A 17 -10.76 -7.31 10.77
N VAL A 18 -11.61 -6.29 10.66
CA VAL A 18 -12.44 -5.80 11.76
C VAL A 18 -13.45 -6.84 12.21
N ALA A 19 -13.95 -7.68 11.31
CA ALA A 19 -14.96 -8.68 11.64
C ALA A 19 -14.38 -9.85 12.44
N THR A 20 -13.17 -10.30 12.08
CA THR A 20 -12.53 -11.49 12.66
C THR A 20 -11.47 -11.17 13.71
N GLY A 21 -10.96 -9.93 13.73
CA GLY A 21 -9.82 -9.53 14.54
C GLY A 21 -8.49 -10.13 14.09
N GLN A 22 -8.47 -10.86 12.95
CA GLN A 22 -7.28 -11.54 12.45
C GLN A 22 -6.49 -10.66 11.48
N PRO A 23 -5.14 -10.76 11.46
CA PRO A 23 -4.34 -10.06 10.47
C PRO A 23 -4.60 -10.63 9.07
N ALA A 24 -5.00 -9.78 8.13
CA ALA A 24 -5.08 -10.13 6.72
C ALA A 24 -3.74 -9.90 6.01
N PHE A 25 -3.05 -8.80 6.34
CA PHE A 25 -1.74 -8.47 5.81
C PHE A 25 -0.83 -7.84 6.86
N ARG A 26 0.48 -7.96 6.64
CA ARG A 26 1.52 -7.25 7.40
C ARG A 26 2.54 -6.67 6.45
N LEU A 27 2.76 -5.36 6.59
CA LEU A 27 3.78 -4.61 5.87
C LEU A 27 4.89 -4.23 6.84
N SER A 28 6.12 -4.44 6.40
CA SER A 28 7.30 -4.01 7.15
C SER A 28 8.38 -3.50 6.22
N THR A 29 8.89 -2.30 6.50
CA THR A 29 9.98 -1.71 5.74
C THR A 29 11.31 -1.89 6.45
N THR A 30 12.27 -2.49 5.76
CA THR A 30 13.64 -2.61 6.23
C THR A 30 14.55 -1.66 5.46
N VAL A 31 15.57 -1.13 6.16
CA VAL A 31 16.65 -0.37 5.53
C VAL A 31 17.78 -1.35 5.23
N ILE A 32 18.12 -1.46 3.95
CA ILE A 32 19.22 -2.27 3.47
C ILE A 32 20.42 -1.34 3.28
N ALA A 33 21.44 -1.52 4.12
CA ALA A 33 22.70 -0.82 3.95
C ALA A 33 23.41 -1.36 2.69
N GLY A 34 23.58 -0.51 1.69
CA GLY A 34 24.35 -0.85 0.50
C GLY A 34 25.83 -1.07 0.87
N PRO A 35 26.51 -2.07 0.27
CA PRO A 35 27.89 -2.41 0.62
C PRO A 35 28.93 -1.34 0.26
N SER A 36 28.59 -0.31 -0.54
CA SER A 36 29.61 0.63 -1.06
C SER A 36 29.15 2.04 -1.42
N SER A 37 27.84 2.34 -1.49
CA SER A 37 27.37 3.58 -2.14
C SER A 37 26.85 4.68 -1.21
N GLY A 38 26.77 4.46 0.11
CA GLY A 38 26.11 5.40 1.04
C GLY A 38 24.61 5.63 0.75
N LEU A 39 24.06 5.03 -0.31
CA LEU A 39 22.65 5.09 -0.65
C LEU A 39 21.88 4.14 0.26
N VAL A 40 20.99 4.73 1.05
CA VAL A 40 20.02 4.01 1.88
C VAL A 40 18.96 3.42 0.95
N ARG A 41 19.05 2.12 0.66
CA ARG A 41 18.00 1.36 -0.02
C ARG A 41 16.98 0.92 1.03
N ARG A 42 15.69 0.93 0.69
CA ARG A 42 14.65 0.32 1.52
C ARG A 42 13.97 -0.80 0.78
N GLU A 43 13.42 -1.74 1.53
CA GLU A 43 12.57 -2.80 1.01
C GLU A 43 11.37 -2.95 1.93
N THR A 44 10.17 -2.88 1.36
CA THR A 44 8.94 -3.21 2.07
C THR A 44 8.55 -4.63 1.70
N GLU A 45 8.46 -5.50 2.71
CA GLU A 45 7.86 -6.82 2.56
C GLU A 45 6.36 -6.74 2.87
N ILE A 46 5.56 -7.50 2.13
CA ILE A 46 4.13 -7.65 2.33
C ILE A 46 3.87 -9.14 2.55
N ARG A 47 3.34 -9.46 3.72
CA ARG A 47 3.00 -10.83 4.13
C ARG A 47 1.51 -10.97 4.33
N ASP A 48 0.97 -12.14 4.00
CA ASP A 48 -0.43 -12.47 4.28
C ASP A 48 -0.66 -12.80 5.77
N GLY A 49 -1.90 -13.15 6.12
CA GLY A 49 -2.28 -13.55 7.48
C GLY A 49 -1.61 -14.83 7.98
N ALA A 50 -1.16 -15.71 7.08
CA ALA A 50 -0.38 -16.91 7.41
C ALA A 50 1.11 -16.60 7.61
N GLY A 51 1.56 -15.40 7.23
CA GLY A 51 2.96 -14.97 7.31
C GLY A 51 3.77 -15.24 6.04
N SER A 52 3.15 -15.77 4.98
CA SER A 52 3.77 -16.01 3.68
C SER A 52 4.08 -14.68 2.99
N LEU A 53 5.24 -14.58 2.35
CA LEU A 53 5.59 -13.39 1.55
C LEU A 53 4.75 -13.39 0.28
N VAL A 54 3.96 -12.34 0.08
CA VAL A 54 3.04 -12.19 -1.06
C VAL A 54 3.37 -10.96 -1.92
N GLY A 55 4.34 -10.14 -1.51
CA GLY A 55 4.86 -9.09 -2.34
C GLY A 55 6.02 -8.34 -1.71
N THR A 56 6.79 -7.65 -2.54
CA THR A 56 7.89 -6.78 -2.12
C THR A 56 7.90 -5.47 -2.91
N ILE A 57 8.35 -4.40 -2.26
CA ILE A 57 8.57 -3.10 -2.89
C ILE A 57 9.99 -2.65 -2.55
N GLY A 58 10.85 -2.56 -3.54
CA GLY A 58 12.19 -2.00 -3.44
C GLY A 58 12.18 -0.51 -3.71
N TRP A 59 12.83 0.26 -2.85
CA TRP A 59 12.82 1.71 -2.88
C TRP A 59 14.21 2.30 -3.07
N VAL A 60 14.28 3.37 -3.87
CA VAL A 60 15.40 4.31 -3.88
C VAL A 60 14.86 5.68 -3.48
N GLY A 61 15.24 6.13 -2.28
CA GLY A 61 14.64 7.30 -1.66
C GLY A 61 13.15 7.06 -1.34
N ARG A 62 12.26 7.77 -2.06
CA ARG A 62 10.79 7.63 -2.00
C ARG A 62 10.18 7.07 -3.29
N VAL A 63 11.03 6.68 -4.24
CA VAL A 63 10.60 6.16 -5.54
C VAL A 63 10.64 4.64 -5.49
N PRO A 64 9.51 3.94 -5.72
CA PRO A 64 9.52 2.50 -5.87
C PRO A 64 10.18 2.14 -7.21
N GLN A 65 11.21 1.30 -7.16
CA GLN A 65 11.99 0.89 -8.33
C GLN A 65 11.66 -0.53 -8.77
N THR A 66 11.34 -1.40 -7.82
CA THR A 66 11.01 -2.80 -8.08
C THR A 66 9.80 -3.19 -7.26
N ILE A 67 8.78 -3.72 -7.92
CA ILE A 67 7.56 -4.24 -7.29
C ILE A 67 7.43 -5.68 -7.73
N THR A 68 7.28 -6.57 -6.76
CA THR A 68 7.01 -7.99 -6.98
C THR A 68 5.71 -8.33 -6.27
N LEU A 69 4.79 -8.97 -6.97
CA LEU A 69 3.49 -9.41 -6.44
C LEU A 69 3.39 -10.91 -6.64
N LEU A 70 3.20 -11.66 -5.55
CA LEU A 70 3.26 -13.12 -5.55
C LEU A 70 4.57 -13.58 -6.21
N ASP A 71 4.49 -14.26 -7.35
CA ASP A 71 5.63 -14.75 -8.13
C ASP A 71 5.95 -13.88 -9.36
N GLU A 72 5.24 -12.74 -9.53
CA GLU A 72 5.37 -11.85 -10.68
C GLU A 72 6.23 -10.62 -10.35
N SER A 73 7.29 -10.40 -11.12
CA SER A 73 8.05 -9.14 -11.10
C SER A 73 7.38 -8.11 -12.00
N VAL A 74 6.59 -7.21 -11.40
CA VAL A 74 5.83 -6.18 -12.10
C VAL A 74 6.74 -5.08 -12.63
N GLY A 75 7.73 -4.62 -11.85
CA GLY A 75 8.62 -3.51 -12.25
C GLY A 75 8.36 -2.23 -11.44
N GLY A 76 8.23 -1.09 -12.11
CA GLY A 76 8.03 0.22 -11.47
C GLY A 76 6.55 0.65 -11.39
N LEU A 77 6.32 1.95 -11.14
CA LEU A 77 4.96 2.52 -11.14
C LEU A 77 4.27 2.44 -12.51
N VAL A 78 5.02 2.64 -13.59
CA VAL A 78 4.48 2.60 -14.96
C VAL A 78 3.93 1.21 -15.26
N ASP A 79 4.69 0.18 -14.90
CA ASP A 79 4.29 -1.21 -15.12
C ASP A 79 3.12 -1.62 -14.21
N LEU A 80 3.10 -1.16 -12.95
CA LEU A 80 2.03 -1.46 -12.01
C LEU A 80 0.66 -0.96 -12.46
N PHE A 81 0.60 0.19 -13.12
CA PHE A 81 -0.66 0.76 -13.61
C PHE A 81 -0.90 0.48 -15.10
N ALA A 82 0.02 -0.23 -15.78
CA ALA A 82 -0.02 -0.50 -17.22
C ALA A 82 -0.41 0.72 -18.08
N SER A 83 -0.07 1.93 -17.62
CA SER A 83 -0.56 3.16 -18.21
C SER A 83 0.55 4.20 -18.30
N ASN A 84 0.79 4.64 -19.54
CA ASN A 84 1.61 5.81 -19.83
C ASN A 84 0.79 7.11 -19.75
N THR A 85 -0.53 7.00 -19.62
CA THR A 85 -1.50 8.10 -19.68
C THR A 85 -2.26 8.19 -18.38
N ILE A 86 -1.67 8.89 -17.41
CA ILE A 86 -2.41 9.33 -16.23
C ILE A 86 -3.26 10.53 -16.66
N GLN A 87 -4.58 10.39 -16.58
CA GLN A 87 -5.47 11.52 -16.81
C GLN A 87 -5.48 12.38 -15.56
N PHE A 88 -4.83 13.54 -15.64
CA PHE A 88 -4.86 14.54 -14.59
C PHE A 88 -6.00 15.51 -14.85
N ILE A 89 -7.09 15.34 -14.13
CA ILE A 89 -8.16 16.32 -14.04
C ILE A 89 -7.78 17.32 -12.92
N PRO A 90 -8.14 18.61 -12.97
CA PRO A 90 -7.63 19.59 -12.01
C PRO A 90 -7.79 19.21 -10.52
N LYS A 91 -8.82 18.45 -10.18
CA LYS A 91 -9.17 18.03 -8.81
C LYS A 91 -9.15 16.52 -8.58
N GLU A 92 -8.77 15.74 -9.59
CA GLU A 92 -8.87 14.28 -9.56
C GLU A 92 -7.73 13.64 -10.36
N ILE A 93 -7.25 12.50 -9.87
CA ILE A 93 -6.34 11.61 -10.58
C ILE A 93 -7.14 10.34 -10.86
N SER A 94 -7.18 9.93 -12.13
CA SER A 94 -7.86 8.72 -12.55
C SER A 94 -6.88 7.84 -13.32
N ILE A 95 -6.69 6.60 -12.88
CA ILE A 95 -5.69 5.67 -13.43
C ILE A 95 -6.34 4.29 -13.62
N PRO A 96 -6.34 3.73 -14.84
CA PRO A 96 -6.81 2.36 -15.06
C PRO A 96 -5.97 1.35 -14.27
N THR A 97 -6.56 0.21 -13.91
CA THR A 97 -5.77 -0.89 -13.34
C THR A 97 -5.12 -1.72 -14.44
N ARG A 98 -4.02 -2.42 -14.10
CA ARG A 98 -3.38 -3.36 -15.03
C ARG A 98 -4.10 -4.69 -15.15
N PHE A 99 -4.85 -5.08 -14.12
CA PHE A 99 -5.49 -6.39 -14.03
C PHE A 99 -6.86 -6.40 -14.72
N ASP A 100 -7.51 -5.24 -14.83
CA ASP A 100 -8.80 -5.11 -15.50
C ASP A 100 -9.03 -3.66 -15.96
N THR A 101 -9.37 -3.48 -17.24
CA THR A 101 -9.60 -2.17 -17.85
C THR A 101 -10.92 -1.52 -17.43
N GLU A 102 -11.86 -2.30 -16.91
CA GLU A 102 -13.14 -1.80 -16.39
C GLU A 102 -12.98 -1.19 -15.00
N TYR A 103 -11.83 -1.41 -14.36
CA TYR A 103 -11.54 -0.92 -13.03
C TYR A 103 -10.67 0.33 -13.10
N LEU A 104 -11.15 1.39 -12.45
CA LEU A 104 -10.51 2.69 -12.43
C LEU A 104 -10.19 3.09 -11.00
N TRP A 105 -8.91 3.35 -10.75
CA TRP A 105 -8.52 4.04 -9.55
C TRP A 105 -8.85 5.53 -9.66
N THR A 106 -9.57 6.06 -8.66
CA THR A 106 -9.87 7.48 -8.53
C THR A 106 -9.32 8.04 -7.23
N ALA A 107 -8.63 9.18 -7.31
CA ALA A 107 -8.04 9.86 -6.17
C ALA A 107 -8.29 11.37 -6.21
N THR A 108 -8.77 11.92 -5.09
CA THR A 108 -8.96 13.35 -4.85
C THR A 108 -8.13 13.77 -3.62
N PRO A 109 -8.11 15.06 -3.21
CA PRO A 109 -7.47 15.46 -1.95
C PRO A 109 -8.01 14.72 -0.71
N ASP A 110 -9.27 14.29 -0.75
CA ASP A 110 -9.98 13.76 0.42
C ASP A 110 -10.32 12.26 0.32
N SER A 111 -10.34 11.71 -0.90
CA SER A 111 -10.75 10.32 -1.15
C SER A 111 -9.79 9.57 -2.07
N LEU A 112 -9.77 8.24 -1.90
CA LEU A 112 -9.03 7.30 -2.74
C LEU A 112 -9.84 6.00 -2.79
N TYR A 113 -10.26 5.61 -3.98
CA TYR A 113 -11.09 4.41 -4.17
C TYR A 113 -10.89 3.78 -5.55
N LEU A 114 -11.20 2.50 -5.65
CA LEU A 114 -11.27 1.72 -6.88
C LEU A 114 -12.73 1.61 -7.29
N LEU A 115 -13.05 2.01 -8.51
CA LEU A 115 -14.37 1.97 -9.11
C LEU A 115 -14.41 0.88 -10.18
N ASP A 116 -15.45 0.05 -10.15
CA ASP A 116 -15.88 -0.72 -11.33
C ASP A 116 -16.77 0.20 -12.18
N TYR A 117 -16.28 0.55 -13.38
CA TYR A 117 -16.90 1.52 -14.26
C TYR A 117 -18.27 1.05 -14.79
N ASP A 118 -18.44 -0.24 -15.00
CA ASP A 118 -19.65 -0.80 -15.60
C ASP A 118 -20.80 -0.86 -14.60
N SER A 119 -20.50 -1.20 -13.34
CA SER A 119 -21.50 -1.32 -12.29
C SER A 119 -21.65 -0.06 -11.42
N ASP A 120 -20.77 0.93 -11.57
CA ASP A 120 -20.63 2.10 -10.68
C ASP A 120 -20.47 1.70 -9.20
N THR A 121 -19.84 0.54 -8.94
CA THR A 121 -19.62 0.03 -7.59
C THR A 121 -18.20 0.29 -7.11
N ARG A 122 -18.07 0.62 -5.83
CA ARG A 122 -16.77 0.80 -5.18
C ARG A 122 -16.22 -0.53 -4.73
N MET A 123 -15.09 -0.88 -5.31
CA MET A 123 -14.44 -2.16 -5.10
C MET A 123 -13.36 -2.09 -4.02
N ALA A 124 -12.76 -0.90 -3.85
CA ALA A 124 -11.89 -0.62 -2.72
C ALA A 124 -12.04 0.84 -2.30
N GLN A 125 -11.91 1.14 -1.00
CA GLN A 125 -11.90 2.54 -0.53
C GLN A 125 -10.98 2.70 0.68
N LEU A 126 -10.08 3.69 0.61
CA LEU A 126 -9.26 4.09 1.74
C LEU A 126 -9.97 5.18 2.53
N HIS A 127 -10.30 4.86 3.78
CA HIS A 127 -10.89 5.77 4.74
C HIS A 127 -9.80 6.26 5.70
N MET A 128 -9.35 7.50 5.54
CA MET A 128 -8.34 8.10 6.40
C MET A 128 -8.98 8.83 7.58
N HIS A 129 -8.37 8.71 8.76
CA HIS A 129 -8.83 9.37 9.98
C HIS A 129 -10.30 9.04 10.30
N ALA A 130 -10.74 7.79 10.18
CA ALA A 130 -12.12 7.43 10.51
C ALA A 130 -12.27 7.06 12.00
N PRO A 131 -13.37 7.43 12.68
CA PRO A 131 -13.70 6.91 13.99
C PRO A 131 -14.10 5.44 13.85
N ALA A 132 -13.88 4.68 14.93
CA ALA A 132 -13.69 3.23 14.91
C ALA A 132 -14.81 2.34 14.31
N LEU A 133 -15.96 2.90 13.92
CA LEU A 133 -17.17 2.13 13.62
C LEU A 133 -18.06 2.68 12.49
N LYS A 134 -17.69 3.76 11.78
CA LYS A 134 -18.60 4.34 10.76
C LYS A 134 -17.99 4.72 9.40
N ALA A 135 -16.70 4.49 9.14
CA ALA A 135 -16.07 4.89 7.86
C ALA A 135 -16.40 6.36 7.44
N THR A 136 -16.72 7.21 8.41
CA THR A 136 -16.92 8.65 8.23
C THR A 136 -15.64 9.37 8.65
N HIS A 137 -15.38 10.58 8.17
CA HIS A 137 -14.22 11.35 8.66
C HIS A 137 -14.33 11.62 10.17
N ALA A 138 -13.23 11.50 10.91
CA ALA A 138 -13.19 11.85 12.32
C ALA A 138 -13.34 13.37 12.48
N PRO A 139 -14.04 13.82 13.53
CA PRO A 139 -14.27 15.24 13.77
C PRO A 139 -12.99 16.02 14.13
N ILE A 140 -11.86 15.34 14.38
CA ILE A 140 -10.59 15.95 14.74
C ILE A 140 -9.49 15.42 13.79
N PRO A 141 -8.87 16.29 12.97
CA PRO A 141 -7.73 15.92 12.14
C PRO A 141 -6.62 15.28 12.97
N GLY A 142 -6.08 14.16 12.50
CA GLY A 142 -5.02 13.42 13.21
C GLY A 142 -5.50 12.46 14.30
N ARG A 143 -6.81 12.44 14.64
CA ARG A 143 -7.43 11.37 15.45
C ARG A 143 -8.20 10.40 14.55
N GLY A 144 -8.29 9.14 14.98
CA GLY A 144 -8.93 8.07 14.21
C GLY A 144 -7.93 7.08 13.62
N ALA A 145 -8.45 5.99 13.05
CA ALA A 145 -7.64 4.99 12.38
C ALA A 145 -7.83 5.09 10.86
N ALA A 146 -6.89 4.55 10.09
CA ALA A 146 -7.13 4.30 8.69
C ALA A 146 -7.85 2.96 8.54
N TYR A 147 -8.77 2.89 7.57
CA TYR A 147 -9.44 1.66 7.18
C TYR A 147 -9.36 1.49 5.66
N LEU A 148 -9.21 0.26 5.23
CA LEU A 148 -9.30 -0.15 3.84
C LEU A 148 -10.52 -1.06 3.70
N GLU A 149 -11.50 -0.59 2.96
CA GLU A 149 -12.63 -1.39 2.54
C GLU A 149 -12.26 -2.10 1.23
N LEU A 150 -12.44 -3.42 1.19
CA LEU A 150 -12.20 -4.28 0.02
C LEU A 150 -13.44 -5.11 -0.26
N SER A 151 -14.03 -4.93 -1.42
CA SER A 151 -15.06 -5.83 -1.94
C SER A 151 -14.37 -7.02 -2.63
N PRO A 152 -14.88 -8.25 -2.45
CA PRO A 152 -14.36 -9.39 -3.20
C PRO A 152 -14.52 -9.15 -4.70
N HIS A 153 -13.45 -9.33 -5.46
CA HIS A 153 -13.49 -9.18 -6.90
C HIS A 153 -14.36 -10.30 -7.50
N PRO A 154 -15.43 -10.00 -8.27
CA PRO A 154 -16.40 -11.00 -8.70
C PRO A 154 -15.77 -12.13 -9.53
N LEU A 155 -14.74 -11.80 -10.31
CA LEU A 155 -14.02 -12.74 -11.17
C LEU A 155 -12.70 -13.27 -10.59
N GLY A 156 -12.30 -12.85 -9.37
CA GLY A 156 -11.03 -13.26 -8.77
C GLY A 156 -9.76 -12.85 -9.56
N LEU A 157 -9.89 -11.94 -10.53
CA LEU A 157 -8.82 -11.54 -11.46
C LEU A 157 -7.67 -10.82 -10.77
N ALA A 158 -7.95 -10.08 -9.70
CA ALA A 158 -6.93 -9.38 -8.91
C ALA A 158 -6.74 -10.06 -7.55
N PRO A 159 -5.53 -10.54 -7.23
CA PRO A 159 -5.24 -10.97 -5.88
C PRO A 159 -5.30 -9.75 -4.94
N PRO A 160 -5.80 -9.87 -3.69
CA PRO A 160 -5.97 -8.71 -2.81
C PRO A 160 -4.67 -7.95 -2.51
N VAL A 161 -3.51 -8.61 -2.62
CA VAL A 161 -2.19 -7.97 -2.48
C VAL A 161 -1.95 -6.94 -3.59
N GLU A 162 -2.43 -7.17 -4.80
CA GLU A 162 -2.28 -6.26 -5.92
C GLU A 162 -3.12 -5.00 -5.73
N ILE A 163 -4.38 -5.15 -5.29
CA ILE A 163 -5.24 -4.03 -4.91
C ILE A 163 -4.58 -3.21 -3.79
N LEU A 164 -4.02 -3.88 -2.78
CA LEU A 164 -3.32 -3.23 -1.68
C LEU A 164 -2.08 -2.44 -2.17
N VAL A 165 -1.23 -3.03 -3.00
CA VAL A 165 0.00 -2.38 -3.49
C VAL A 165 -0.33 -1.21 -4.41
N SER A 166 -1.24 -1.39 -5.36
CA SER A 166 -1.69 -0.32 -6.26
C SER A 166 -2.31 0.84 -5.47
N LEU A 167 -3.12 0.56 -4.46
CA LEU A 167 -3.66 1.57 -3.55
C LEU A 167 -2.57 2.35 -2.82
N LEU A 168 -1.56 1.67 -2.27
CA LEU A 168 -0.46 2.33 -1.55
C LEU A 168 0.37 3.23 -2.49
N MET A 169 0.65 2.74 -3.70
CA MET A 169 1.37 3.52 -4.70
C MET A 169 0.56 4.74 -5.14
N LEU A 170 -0.75 4.57 -5.30
CA LEU A 170 -1.64 5.66 -5.66
C LEU A 170 -1.79 6.70 -4.55
N ASP A 171 -1.81 6.31 -3.27
CA ASP A 171 -1.84 7.30 -2.17
C ASP A 171 -0.53 8.11 -2.14
N ILE A 172 0.62 7.54 -2.50
CA ILE A 172 1.87 8.31 -2.69
C ILE A 172 1.69 9.36 -3.80
N LEU A 173 1.17 8.96 -4.96
CA LEU A 173 0.94 9.87 -6.09
C LEU A 173 -0.06 10.97 -5.73
N ARG A 174 -1.17 10.60 -5.08
CA ARG A 174 -2.22 11.50 -4.59
C ARG A 174 -1.65 12.55 -3.64
N ARG A 175 -0.84 12.13 -2.66
CA ARG A 175 -0.21 13.06 -1.72
C ARG A 175 0.70 14.06 -2.42
N GLY A 176 1.53 13.59 -3.35
CA GLY A 176 2.40 14.45 -4.15
C GLY A 176 1.62 15.47 -4.99
N ARG A 177 0.56 15.02 -5.66
CA ARG A 177 -0.26 15.85 -6.56
C ARG A 177 -1.09 16.91 -5.85
N PHE A 178 -1.58 16.61 -4.64
CA PHE A 178 -2.46 17.49 -3.86
C PHE A 178 -1.77 18.18 -2.68
N GLY A 179 -0.45 18.06 -2.55
CA GLY A 179 0.32 18.72 -1.48
C GLY A 179 -0.02 18.21 -0.08
N LEU A 180 -0.50 16.98 0.04
CA LEU A 180 -0.79 16.36 1.33
C LEU A 180 0.53 15.96 2.02
N PRO A 181 0.54 15.81 3.36
CA PRO A 181 1.74 15.37 4.07
C PRO A 181 2.32 14.08 3.48
N PRO A 182 3.60 14.05 3.10
CA PRO A 182 4.22 12.86 2.54
C PRO A 182 4.38 11.79 3.61
N TYR A 183 4.50 10.53 3.19
CA TYR A 183 4.87 9.47 4.12
C TYR A 183 6.28 9.72 4.67
N SER A 184 6.39 9.69 5.99
CA SER A 184 7.65 9.47 6.66
C SER A 184 7.85 7.96 6.76
N PHE A 185 8.82 7.40 6.05
CA PHE A 185 9.42 6.16 6.51
C PHE A 185 9.98 6.48 7.89
N ALA A 186 9.32 6.02 8.96
CA ALA A 186 9.90 6.21 10.28
C ALA A 186 11.32 5.63 10.26
N PRO A 187 12.33 6.32 10.81
CA PRO A 187 13.64 5.71 10.96
C PRO A 187 13.42 4.38 11.71
N PRO A 188 13.96 3.24 11.22
CA PRO A 188 13.68 1.97 11.85
C PRO A 188 14.08 2.08 13.31
N SER A 189 13.18 1.73 14.23
CA SER A 189 13.47 1.82 15.66
C SER A 189 14.83 1.18 15.92
N ARG A 190 15.72 1.86 16.65
CA ARG A 190 17.10 1.38 16.90
C ARG A 190 17.13 -0.08 17.38
N LEU A 191 16.08 -0.48 18.10
CA LEU A 191 15.79 -1.86 18.48
C LEU A 191 15.63 -2.81 17.28
N LYS A 192 14.76 -2.54 16.30
CA LYS A 192 14.57 -3.41 15.12
C LYS A 192 15.86 -3.58 14.31
N GLN A 193 16.68 -2.54 14.19
CA GLN A 193 17.99 -2.64 13.53
C GLN A 193 18.96 -3.53 14.31
N ALA A 194 18.96 -3.48 15.64
CA ALA A 194 19.77 -4.35 16.48
C ALA A 194 19.34 -5.82 16.34
N TRP A 195 18.03 -6.11 16.33
CA TRP A 195 17.51 -7.47 16.12
C TRP A 195 17.78 -8.01 14.71
N ALA A 196 17.73 -7.18 13.66
CA ALA A 196 18.07 -7.59 12.31
C ALA A 196 19.56 -7.96 12.16
N ARG A 197 20.46 -7.28 12.91
CA ARG A 197 21.90 -7.62 12.99
C ARG A 197 22.18 -8.91 13.77
N LEU A 198 21.24 -9.33 14.61
CA LEU A 198 21.35 -10.55 15.42
C LEU A 198 20.74 -11.78 14.74
N ARG A 199 20.08 -11.64 13.58
CA ARG A 199 19.63 -12.81 12.82
C ARG A 199 20.85 -13.51 12.20
N PRO A 200 21.13 -14.77 12.53
CA PRO A 200 22.19 -15.52 11.89
C PRO A 200 21.88 -15.62 10.40
N ARG A 201 22.82 -15.17 9.56
CA ARG A 201 22.78 -15.43 8.12
C ARG A 201 22.75 -16.94 7.95
N ARG A 202 21.63 -17.48 7.48
CA ARG A 202 21.59 -18.86 6.98
C ARG A 202 22.51 -18.90 5.76
N ASN A 203 23.70 -19.45 5.95
CA ASN A 203 24.57 -19.83 4.84
C ASN A 203 23.84 -20.93 4.06
N THR A 204 23.42 -20.62 2.85
CA THR A 204 23.11 -21.63 1.83
C THR A 204 24.43 -22.26 1.40
N VAL A 205 24.55 -23.57 1.63
CA VAL A 205 25.59 -24.46 1.10
C VAL A 205 25.25 -24.77 -0.35
#